data_AF-A0A9E5USF9-F1
#
_entry.id   AF-A0A9E5USF9-F1
#
_cell.length_a   1.000
_cell.length_b   1.000
_cell.length_c   1.000
_cell.angle_alpha   90.00
_cell.angle_beta   90.00
_cell.angle_gamma   90.00
#
_symmetry.space_group_name_H-M   'P 1'
#
loop_
_entity.id
_entity.type
_entity.pdbx_description
1 polymer ?
#
loop_
_entity_poly.entity_id
_entity_poly.type
_entity_poly.pdbx_seq_one_letter_code
_entity_poly.pdbx_strand_id
1 'polypeptide(L)' 'MTKTEHNTPKLNTLQLSLLRLFNREMTEEQILSLKRVLVQHFDQLLQVELEKVITEKAYTQDDFDKMLTNK' A
#
# COMPACT_ATOMS: atom_id res chain seq x y z
N MET A 1 -27.97 22.65 -2.47
CA MET A 1 -26.90 21.93 -3.21
C MET A 1 -25.57 22.31 -2.59
N THR A 2 -24.99 21.46 -1.75
CA THR A 2 -23.68 21.69 -1.11
C THR A 2 -22.57 21.14 -2.00
N LYS A 3 -21.63 22.02 -2.37
CA LYS A 3 -20.45 21.70 -3.18
C LYS A 3 -19.46 20.98 -2.25
N THR A 4 -19.30 19.66 -2.40
CA THR A 4 -18.26 18.91 -1.69
C THR A 4 -16.91 19.31 -2.26
N GLU A 5 -16.17 20.14 -1.53
CA GLU A 5 -14.75 20.39 -1.82
C GLU A 5 -13.98 19.09 -1.59
N HIS A 6 -13.54 18.45 -2.68
CA HIS A 6 -12.58 17.36 -2.61
C HIS A 6 -11.24 17.93 -2.16
N ASN A 7 -10.99 17.91 -0.85
CA ASN A 7 -9.70 18.24 -0.28
C ASN A 7 -8.72 17.12 -0.66
N THR A 8 -8.02 17.28 -1.79
CA THR A 8 -7.01 16.33 -2.22
C THR A 8 -5.90 16.30 -1.17
N PRO A 9 -5.53 15.13 -0.62
CA PRO A 9 -4.46 15.06 0.38
C PRO A 9 -3.19 15.69 -0.18
N LYS A 10 -2.62 16.66 0.56
CA LYS A 10 -1.34 17.27 0.18
C LYS A 10 -0.26 16.20 0.21
N LEU A 11 0.51 16.12 -0.88
CA LEU A 11 1.65 15.21 -0.96
C LEU A 11 2.67 15.55 0.14
N ASN A 12 3.22 14.51 0.77
CA ASN A 12 4.29 14.68 1.76
C ASN A 12 5.62 15.03 1.07
N THR A 13 6.60 15.47 1.87
CA THR A 13 7.91 15.92 1.37
C THR A 13 8.64 14.88 0.52
N LEU A 14 8.52 13.59 0.87
CA LEU A 14 9.12 12.50 0.09
C LEU A 14 8.43 12.34 -1.26
N GLN A 15 7.11 12.32 -1.28
CA GLN A 15 6.32 12.23 -2.53
C GLN A 15 6.63 13.39 -3.48
N LEU A 16 6.76 14.61 -2.96
CA LEU A 16 7.17 15.78 -3.76
C LEU A 16 8.61 15.64 -4.28
N SER A 17 9.52 15.09 -3.48
CA SER A 17 10.92 14.87 -3.88
C SER A 17 11.03 13.79 -4.96
N LEU A 18 10.23 12.73 -4.85
CA LEU A 18 10.10 11.69 -5.86
C LEU A 18 9.57 12.26 -7.18
N LEU A 19 8.52 13.09 -7.14
CA LEU A 19 8.00 13.75 -8.35
C LEU A 19 9.06 14.63 -9.04
N ARG A 20 9.87 15.36 -8.27
CA ARG A 20 10.98 16.16 -8.83
C ARG A 20 12.07 15.27 -9.44
N LEU A 21 12.35 14.13 -8.82
CA LEU A 21 13.32 13.15 -9.34
C LEU A 21 12.83 12.52 -10.66
N PHE A 22 11.53 12.25 -10.77
CA PHE A 22 10.89 11.68 -11.98
C PHE A 22 10.58 12.72 -13.06
N ASN A 23 10.94 13.99 -12.85
CA ASN A 23 10.84 15.02 -13.88
C ASN A 23 11.89 14.84 -15.01
N ARG A 24 12.70 13.78 -14.95
CA ARG A 24 13.55 13.30 -16.04
C ARG A 24 12.89 12.09 -16.70
N GLU A 25 13.03 11.97 -18.02
CA GLU A 25 12.60 10.79 -18.74
C GLU A 25 13.28 9.53 -18.15
N MET A 26 12.47 8.51 -17.91
CA MET A 26 12.91 7.20 -17.44
C MET A 26 12.57 6.17 -18.50
N THR A 27 13.47 5.20 -18.69
CA THR A 27 13.18 4.04 -19.53
C THR A 27 12.14 3.15 -18.84
N GLU A 28 11.44 2.32 -19.62
CA GLU A 28 10.47 1.35 -19.07
C GLU A 28 11.12 0.41 -18.05
N GLU A 29 12.37 0.02 -18.25
CA GLU A 29 13.15 -0.82 -17.32
C GLU A 29 13.38 -0.13 -15.97
N GLN A 30 13.73 1.16 -16.00
CA GLN A 30 13.92 1.96 -14.79
C GLN A 30 12.59 2.12 -14.03
N ILE A 31 11.49 2.35 -14.75
CA ILE A 31 10.14 2.41 -14.18
C ILE A 31 9.77 1.06 -13.52
N LEU A 32 10.04 -0.06 -14.20
CA LEU A 32 9.75 -1.40 -13.69
C LEU A 32 10.56 -1.72 -12.43
N SER A 33 11.85 -1.38 -12.42
CA SER A 33 12.73 -1.55 -11.26
C SER A 33 12.17 -0.81 -10.04
N LEU A 34 11.77 0.44 -10.22
CA LEU A 34 11.21 1.24 -9.14
C LEU A 34 9.85 0.70 -8.65
N LYS A 35 8.98 0.27 -9.56
CA LYS A 35 7.70 -0.37 -9.19
C LYS A 35 7.94 -1.58 -8.29
N ARG A 36 8.96 -2.41 -8.59
CA ARG A 36 9.31 -3.57 -7.76
C ARG A 36 9.73 -3.17 -6.34
N VAL A 37 10.55 -2.13 -6.20
CA VAL A 37 10.97 -1.61 -4.89
C VAL A 37 9.76 -1.16 -4.07
N LEU A 38 8.84 -0.42 -4.68
CA LEU A 38 7.63 0.05 -4.01
C LEU A 38 6.73 -1.12 -3.59
N VAL A 39 6.47 -2.06 -4.50
CA VAL A 39 5.65 -3.25 -4.21
C VAL A 39 6.26 -4.07 -3.07
N GLN A 40 7.57 -4.32 -3.11
CA GLN A 40 8.27 -5.06 -2.07
C GLN A 40 8.15 -4.38 -0.70
N HIS A 41 8.30 -3.04 -0.65
CA HIS A 41 8.15 -2.31 0.59
C HIS A 41 6.73 -2.40 1.17
N PHE A 42 5.71 -2.23 0.33
CA PHE A 42 4.32 -2.33 0.80
C PHE A 42 3.90 -3.75 1.17
N ASP A 43 4.42 -4.77 0.49
CA ASP A 43 4.23 -6.18 0.85
C ASP A 43 4.79 -6.47 2.25
N GLN A 44 6.00 -5.97 2.56
CA GLN A 44 6.59 -6.11 3.89
C GLN A 44 5.75 -5.42 4.98
N LEU A 45 5.24 -4.21 4.71
CA LEU A 45 4.34 -3.52 5.65
C LEU A 45 3.04 -4.30 5.88
N LEU A 46 2.48 -4.88 4.82
CA LEU A 46 1.28 -5.69 4.91
C LEU A 46 1.51 -6.96 5.75
N GLN A 47 2.64 -7.65 5.55
CA GLN A 47 3.00 -8.83 6.33
C GLN A 47 3.12 -8.51 7.82
N VAL A 48 3.78 -7.39 8.18
CA VAL A 48 3.90 -6.95 9.58
C VAL A 48 2.54 -6.66 10.20
N GLU A 49 1.65 -5.98 9.48
CA GLU A 49 0.31 -5.69 9.99
C GLU A 49 -0.53 -6.98 10.11
N LEU A 50 -0.38 -7.93 9.19
CA LEU A 50 -1.06 -9.22 9.24
C LEU A 50 -0.58 -10.05 10.44
N GLU A 51 0.73 -10.12 10.69
CA GLU A 51 1.30 -10.78 11.87
C GLU A 51 0.76 -10.17 13.17
N LYS A 52 0.67 -8.83 13.22
CA LYS A 52 0.10 -8.11 14.35
C LYS A 52 -1.36 -8.47 14.55
N VAL A 53 -2.19 -8.45 13.49
CA VAL A 53 -3.61 -8.81 13.58
C VAL A 53 -3.80 -10.28 14.01
N ILE A 54 -3.01 -11.22 13.49
CA ILE A 54 -3.07 -12.63 13.88
C ILE A 54 -2.71 -12.78 15.37
N THR A 55 -1.65 -12.09 15.82
CA THR A 55 -1.19 -12.13 17.21
C THR A 55 -2.18 -11.47 18.17
N GLU A 56 -2.78 -10.34 17.78
CA GLU A 56 -3.73 -9.59 18.60
C GLU A 56 -5.13 -10.21 18.62
N LYS A 57 -5.55 -10.88 17.54
CA LYS A 57 -6.90 -11.44 17.43
C LYS A 57 -7.00 -12.95 17.70
N ALA A 58 -5.87 -13.65 17.86
CA ALA A 58 -5.82 -15.09 18.10
C ALA A 58 -6.76 -15.89 17.15
N TYR A 59 -6.90 -15.43 15.90
CA TYR A 59 -7.70 -16.15 14.92
C TYR A 59 -6.97 -17.45 14.57
N THR A 60 -7.62 -18.55 14.89
CA THR A 60 -7.15 -19.88 14.51
C THR A 60 -7.33 -20.07 13.00
N GLN A 61 -6.61 -21.01 12.41
CA GLN A 61 -6.78 -21.34 10.99
C GLN A 61 -8.24 -21.74 10.67
N ASP A 62 -8.93 -22.34 11.64
CA ASP A 62 -10.37 -22.62 11.63
C ASP A 62 -11.26 -21.36 11.52
N ASP A 63 -10.84 -20.22 12.08
CA ASP A 63 -11.61 -18.96 12.00
C ASP A 63 -11.49 -18.34 10.61
N PHE A 64 -10.31 -18.48 9.98
CA PHE A 64 -10.12 -18.09 8.57
C PHE A 64 -10.93 -18.96 7.62
N ASP A 65 -10.94 -20.28 7.84
CA ASP A 65 -11.71 -21.21 7.02
C ASP A 65 -13.21 -20.94 7.12
N LYS A 66 -13.74 -20.64 8.30
CA LYS A 66 -15.15 -20.25 8.51
C LYS A 66 -15.52 -18.93 7.83
N MET A 67 -14.60 -17.97 7.76
CA MET A 67 -14.83 -16.69 7.08
C MET A 67 -14.90 -16.85 5.55
N LEU A 68 -14.18 -17.82 4.99
CA LEU A 68 -14.16 -18.14 3.56
C LEU A 68 -15.28 -19.12 3.13
N THR A 69 -15.84 -19.91 4.05
CA THR A 69 -16.95 -20.84 3.75
C THR A 69 -18.35 -20.27 3.95
N ASN A 70 -18.52 -19.09 4.55
CA ASN A 70 -19.82 -18.41 4.58
C ASN A 70 -20.13 -17.76 3.22
N LYS A 71 -20.69 -18.59 2.34
CA LYS A 71 -21.31 -18.23 1.06
C LYS A 71 -22.82 -18.20 1.19
#